data_AF-A0A3N5ZEA4-F1
#
_entry.id   AF-A0A3N5ZEA4-F1
#
_cell.length_a   1.000
_cell.length_b   1.000
_cell.length_c   1.000
_cell.angle_alpha   90.00
_cell.angle_beta   90.00
_cell.angle_gamma   90.00
#
_symmetry.space_group_name_H-M   'P 1'
#
loop_
_entity.id
_entity.type
_entity.pdbx_description
1 polymer ?
#
loop_
_entity_poly.entity_id
_entity_poly.type
_entity_poly.pdbx_seq_one_letter_code
_entity_poly.pdbx_strand_id
1 'polypeptide(L)'
;MVGPDRPNDPAGPQGDMVVLSQARGESQNGLGDHGHGRRGRPCFWDAPHLKCGTALLLTAFAVGLLGMPLAADAQPVKKILRIGMLYSERFLPGADLRLLPFFLKLRELGWVDGQNVVITEVHADGNLQRLPALAVDLVNSGVDIIVAWGGTPPTLAAKQATYTIPIVFPSAGEPVEKGLVASLAHPGGNVTGIANYTGYGKQFEVLKEAVPQVTRVAYLHNPTAFGSPEYLQASLATLETQARGLHLTVQQVPVHAPDEIDRVFA
;
A
#
# COMPACT_ATOMS: atom_id res chain seq x y z
N MET A 1 24.66 65.73 23.26
CA MET A 1 26.08 65.32 23.35
C MET A 1 26.17 64.40 24.56
N VAL A 2 26.53 63.12 24.47
CA VAL A 2 27.42 62.42 23.53
C VAL A 2 26.67 61.34 22.71
N GLY A 3 27.30 60.85 21.61
CA GLY A 3 26.78 59.80 20.71
C GLY A 3 26.97 58.35 21.21
N PRO A 4 26.65 57.34 20.37
CA PRO A 4 26.09 56.07 20.85
C PRO A 4 27.05 54.87 20.86
N ASP A 5 26.80 53.92 21.77
CA ASP A 5 27.32 52.55 21.73
C ASP A 5 26.29 51.56 21.14
N ARG A 6 26.79 50.67 20.28
CA ARG A 6 26.19 49.41 19.80
C ARG A 6 27.34 48.49 19.33
N PRO A 7 27.11 47.18 19.22
CA PRO A 7 26.36 46.28 20.10
C PRO A 7 27.30 45.19 20.66
N ASN A 8 26.82 44.35 21.59
CA ASN A 8 27.54 43.13 21.95
C ASN A 8 26.71 41.90 21.54
N ASP A 9 27.29 41.09 20.67
CA ASP A 9 26.66 39.94 20.00
C ASP A 9 27.34 38.65 20.48
N PRO A 10 26.61 37.69 21.10
CA PRO A 10 27.16 36.40 21.48
C PRO A 10 26.88 35.34 20.39
N ALA A 11 27.60 35.44 19.28
CA ALA A 11 27.71 34.34 18.31
C ALA A 11 28.38 33.11 18.98
N GLY A 12 27.56 32.18 19.46
CA GLY A 12 28.04 30.85 19.90
C GLY A 12 28.51 30.01 18.70
N PRO A 13 29.44 29.07 18.89
CA PRO A 13 30.00 28.29 17.78
C PRO A 13 28.91 27.43 17.13
N GLN A 14 28.69 27.66 15.83
CA GLN A 14 27.86 26.83 14.97
C GLN A 14 28.54 25.46 14.80
N GLY A 15 28.16 24.49 15.63
CA GLY A 15 28.50 23.09 15.41
C GLY A 15 27.56 22.48 14.38
N ASP A 16 28.13 21.81 13.37
CA ASP A 16 27.42 21.26 12.20
C ASP A 16 26.13 20.51 12.58
N MET A 17 25.00 21.18 12.36
CA MET A 17 23.67 20.60 12.53
C MET A 17 23.24 20.00 11.20
N VAL A 18 23.31 18.68 11.08
CA VAL A 18 22.75 17.98 9.91
C VAL A 18 21.26 17.78 10.14
N VAL A 19 20.46 18.16 9.15
CA VAL A 19 19.00 18.08 9.18
C VAL A 19 18.55 16.94 8.27
N LEU A 20 17.76 16.02 8.81
CA LEU A 20 17.13 14.95 8.04
C LEU A 20 15.68 15.32 7.74
N SER A 21 15.34 15.39 6.44
CA SER A 21 13.98 15.67 5.95
C SER A 21 13.48 14.51 5.10
N GLN A 22 12.23 14.09 5.29
CA GLN A 22 11.51 13.26 4.33
C GLN A 22 10.64 14.14 3.42
N ALA A 23 11.24 14.67 2.35
CA ALA A 23 10.51 15.33 1.27
C ALA A 23 10.27 14.34 0.12
N ARG A 24 9.00 14.17 -0.29
CA ARG A 24 8.60 13.33 -1.42
C ARG A 24 8.59 14.20 -2.69
N GLY A 25 9.49 13.92 -3.64
CA GLY A 25 9.56 14.65 -4.91
C GLY A 25 8.43 14.26 -5.86
N GLU A 26 7.68 15.25 -6.35
CA GLU A 26 6.73 15.09 -7.45
C GLU A 26 7.45 15.25 -8.80
N SER A 27 7.04 14.46 -9.80
CA SER A 27 7.50 14.60 -11.18
C SER A 27 6.31 14.65 -12.12
N GLN A 28 6.20 15.74 -12.88
CA GLN A 28 5.12 15.97 -13.84
C GLN A 28 5.36 15.14 -15.10
N ASN A 29 4.29 14.60 -15.70
CA ASN A 29 4.32 14.17 -17.09
C ASN A 29 2.99 14.49 -17.79
N GLY A 30 3.10 15.07 -18.99
CA GLY A 30 1.98 15.62 -19.75
C GLY A 30 1.17 14.58 -20.54
N LEU A 31 -0.03 14.99 -20.94
CA LEU A 31 -0.94 14.18 -21.75
C LEU A 31 -0.55 14.14 -23.24
N GLY A 32 -0.87 13.01 -23.88
CA GLY A 32 -0.99 12.87 -25.33
C GLY A 32 -2.19 11.99 -25.66
N ASP A 33 -3.31 12.61 -26.02
CA ASP A 33 -4.52 11.95 -26.56
C ASP A 33 -4.35 11.70 -28.07
N HIS A 34 -5.00 10.66 -28.62
CA HIS A 34 -5.63 10.68 -29.95
C HIS A 34 -6.46 9.41 -30.27
N GLY A 35 -7.73 9.62 -30.62
CA GLY A 35 -8.18 9.27 -31.99
C GLY A 35 -9.10 8.06 -32.19
N HIS A 36 -10.39 8.31 -32.40
CA HIS A 36 -11.41 7.32 -32.78
C HIS A 36 -11.27 6.69 -34.19
N GLY A 37 -11.89 5.51 -34.39
CA GLY A 37 -12.26 4.96 -35.71
C GLY A 37 -13.53 4.08 -35.63
N ARG A 38 -14.53 4.31 -36.49
CA ARG A 38 -15.88 3.69 -36.37
C ARG A 38 -16.19 2.59 -37.40
N ARG A 39 -16.94 1.58 -36.92
CA ARG A 39 -18.07 0.84 -37.53
C ARG A 39 -18.20 0.74 -39.06
N GLY A 40 -18.47 -0.48 -39.55
CA GLY A 40 -19.16 -0.72 -40.82
C GLY A 40 -19.69 -2.16 -40.98
N ARG A 41 -21.02 -2.35 -40.87
CA ARG A 41 -21.79 -3.42 -41.55
C ARG A 41 -22.71 -2.71 -42.56
N PRO A 42 -23.20 -3.38 -43.62
CA PRO A 42 -24.45 -4.11 -43.47
C PRO A 42 -24.50 -5.47 -44.19
N CYS A 43 -25.62 -6.17 -43.98
CA CYS A 43 -25.99 -7.46 -44.59
C CYS A 43 -26.48 -7.29 -46.04
N PHE A 44 -26.82 -8.39 -46.74
CA PHE A 44 -28.18 -8.69 -47.30
C PHE A 44 -28.16 -9.69 -48.50
N TRP A 45 -28.76 -10.88 -48.32
CA TRP A 45 -29.34 -11.80 -49.33
C TRP A 45 -28.32 -12.52 -50.28
N ASP A 46 -28.61 -13.66 -50.92
CA ASP A 46 -29.89 -14.30 -51.28
C ASP A 46 -29.79 -15.86 -51.37
N ALA A 47 -30.92 -16.57 -51.52
CA ALA A 47 -30.95 -18.03 -51.81
C ALA A 47 -32.13 -18.44 -52.73
N PRO A 48 -31.88 -19.28 -53.75
CA PRO A 48 -32.62 -20.54 -53.96
C PRO A 48 -31.70 -21.64 -54.57
N HIS A 49 -32.07 -22.87 -55.00
CA HIS A 49 -33.34 -23.60 -55.24
C HIS A 49 -33.13 -25.14 -55.12
N LEU A 50 -34.23 -25.93 -55.07
CA LEU A 50 -34.25 -27.41 -55.07
C LEU A 50 -34.08 -28.06 -56.46
N LYS A 51 -33.40 -29.23 -56.51
CA LYS A 51 -33.79 -30.49 -57.21
C LYS A 51 -33.15 -31.65 -56.40
N CYS A 52 -33.81 -32.70 -55.90
CA CYS A 52 -34.79 -33.65 -56.44
C CYS A 52 -34.18 -34.65 -57.46
N GLY A 53 -33.79 -35.86 -57.02
CA GLY A 53 -33.29 -36.93 -57.90
C GLY A 53 -32.71 -38.19 -57.22
N THR A 54 -33.56 -39.18 -56.97
CA THR A 54 -33.33 -40.65 -57.09
C THR A 54 -32.31 -41.45 -56.24
N ALA A 55 -32.80 -42.65 -55.83
CA ALA A 55 -32.08 -43.95 -55.74
C ALA A 55 -31.19 -44.28 -54.51
N LEU A 56 -31.85 -44.46 -53.36
CA LEU A 56 -31.94 -45.75 -52.66
C LEU A 56 -30.81 -46.78 -52.88
N LEU A 57 -29.86 -46.85 -51.91
CA LEU A 57 -29.18 -48.06 -51.40
C LEU A 57 -28.27 -47.67 -50.20
N LEU A 58 -27.84 -48.63 -49.37
CA LEU A 58 -27.05 -48.48 -48.12
C LEU A 58 -27.80 -48.07 -46.84
N THR A 59 -28.85 -48.82 -46.51
CA THR A 59 -29.26 -49.06 -45.12
C THR A 59 -28.21 -49.89 -44.35
N ALA A 60 -27.21 -49.26 -43.73
CA ALA A 60 -26.29 -49.94 -42.78
C ALA A 60 -25.50 -49.06 -41.79
N PHE A 61 -25.75 -47.76 -41.64
CA PHE A 61 -24.90 -46.88 -40.79
C PHE A 61 -25.66 -45.79 -40.01
N ALA A 62 -26.81 -46.13 -39.43
CA ALA A 62 -27.72 -45.16 -38.78
C ALA A 62 -28.20 -45.55 -37.35
N VAL A 63 -27.44 -46.37 -36.62
CA VAL A 63 -27.78 -46.80 -35.23
C VAL A 63 -26.57 -46.67 -34.29
N GLY A 64 -25.90 -45.52 -34.33
CA GLY A 64 -24.67 -45.29 -33.54
C GLY A 64 -24.35 -43.85 -33.16
N LEU A 65 -25.27 -42.89 -33.36
CA LEU A 65 -24.98 -41.45 -33.23
C LEU A 65 -25.96 -40.66 -32.34
N LEU A 66 -26.63 -41.32 -31.39
CA LEU A 66 -27.53 -40.71 -30.40
C LEU A 66 -27.22 -41.17 -28.96
N GLY A 67 -25.93 -41.36 -28.66
CA GLY A 67 -25.47 -41.94 -27.39
C GLY A 67 -24.27 -41.26 -26.73
N MET A 68 -23.80 -40.13 -27.27
CA MET A 68 -22.89 -39.27 -26.50
C MET A 68 -23.72 -38.46 -25.52
N PRO A 69 -23.61 -38.66 -24.19
CA PRO A 69 -24.02 -37.60 -23.30
C PRO A 69 -23.14 -36.40 -23.66
N LEU A 70 -23.77 -35.24 -23.90
CA LEU A 70 -23.03 -34.01 -23.67
C LEU A 70 -22.70 -34.03 -22.18
N ALA A 71 -21.46 -34.42 -21.88
CA ALA A 71 -20.78 -33.89 -20.72
C ALA A 71 -20.76 -32.37 -20.94
N ALA A 72 -21.84 -31.72 -20.51
CA ALA A 72 -21.80 -30.33 -20.17
C ALA A 72 -20.79 -30.26 -19.03
N ASP A 73 -19.53 -30.01 -19.38
CA ASP A 73 -18.56 -29.43 -18.47
C ASP A 73 -19.22 -28.17 -17.94
N ALA A 74 -19.85 -28.31 -16.77
CA ALA A 74 -20.33 -27.20 -16.00
C ALA A 74 -19.08 -26.42 -15.64
N GLN A 75 -18.75 -25.42 -16.47
CA GLN A 75 -17.53 -24.63 -16.30
C GLN A 75 -17.50 -24.20 -14.84
N PRO A 76 -16.48 -24.62 -14.07
CA PRO A 76 -16.51 -24.43 -12.63
C PRO A 76 -16.64 -22.93 -12.39
N VAL A 77 -17.75 -22.53 -11.75
CA VAL A 77 -18.09 -21.12 -11.54
C VAL A 77 -16.88 -20.49 -10.86
N LYS A 78 -16.14 -19.69 -11.64
CA LYS A 78 -14.81 -19.25 -11.27
C LYS A 78 -14.97 -18.31 -10.08
N LYS A 79 -14.74 -18.83 -8.86
CA LYS A 79 -15.04 -18.12 -7.61
C LYS A 79 -14.39 -16.74 -7.68
N ILE A 80 -15.22 -15.71 -7.63
CA ILE A 80 -14.76 -14.32 -7.61
C ILE A 80 -14.02 -14.13 -6.29
N LEU A 81 -12.75 -13.78 -6.35
CA LEU A 81 -11.92 -13.51 -5.19
C LEU A 81 -12.35 -12.18 -4.54
N ARG A 82 -12.53 -12.15 -3.23
CA ARG A 82 -12.95 -10.95 -2.50
C ARG A 82 -11.80 -10.44 -1.64
N ILE A 83 -11.23 -9.29 -1.98
CA ILE A 83 -10.12 -8.66 -1.25
C ILE A 83 -10.67 -7.50 -0.41
N GLY A 84 -10.42 -7.52 0.90
CA GLY A 84 -10.69 -6.40 1.79
C GLY A 84 -9.43 -5.57 2.05
N MET A 85 -9.37 -4.33 1.56
CA MET A 85 -8.28 -3.40 1.85
C MET A 85 -8.63 -2.59 3.11
N LEU A 86 -7.81 -2.69 4.16
CA LEU A 86 -7.97 -1.95 5.41
C LEU A 86 -6.85 -0.91 5.56
N TYR A 87 -7.22 0.37 5.53
CA TYR A 87 -6.29 1.49 5.50
C TYR A 87 -6.31 2.34 6.78
N SER A 88 -5.13 2.71 7.30
CA SER A 88 -5.01 3.70 8.40
C SER A 88 -5.40 5.12 7.96
N GLU A 89 -5.02 5.50 6.74
CA GLU A 89 -5.16 6.84 6.16
C GLU A 89 -5.94 6.78 4.86
N ARG A 90 -6.46 7.92 4.40
CA ARG A 90 -7.07 8.03 3.08
C ARG A 90 -6.05 8.49 2.06
N PHE A 91 -5.70 7.60 1.14
CA PHE A 91 -4.87 7.96 -0.01
C PHE A 91 -5.77 8.56 -1.10
N LEU A 92 -5.37 9.68 -1.69
CA LEU A 92 -6.03 10.18 -2.90
C LEU A 92 -5.80 9.18 -4.05
N PRO A 93 -6.74 9.05 -5.01
CA PRO A 93 -6.55 8.18 -6.17
C PRO A 93 -5.22 8.50 -6.89
N GLY A 94 -4.32 7.53 -6.95
CA GLY A 94 -2.97 7.68 -7.53
C GLY A 94 -1.89 8.24 -6.60
N ALA A 95 -2.22 8.71 -5.39
CA ALA A 95 -1.24 9.33 -4.48
C ALA A 95 -0.40 8.34 -3.65
N ASP A 96 -0.85 7.07 -3.51
CA ASP A 96 -0.01 6.02 -2.91
C ASP A 96 0.63 5.10 -3.97
N LEU A 97 1.65 5.65 -4.62
CA LEU A 97 2.52 4.93 -5.56
C LEU A 97 3.20 3.70 -4.94
N ARG A 98 3.23 3.55 -3.60
CA ARG A 98 3.85 2.38 -2.93
C ARG A 98 2.99 1.13 -3.06
N LEU A 99 1.68 1.28 -3.20
CA LEU A 99 0.73 0.15 -3.33
C LEU A 99 0.33 -0.12 -4.79
N LEU A 100 0.61 0.81 -5.73
CA LEU A 100 0.41 0.59 -7.16
C LEU A 100 1.05 -0.72 -7.70
N PRO A 101 2.28 -1.14 -7.29
CA PRO A 101 2.86 -2.40 -7.72
C PRO A 101 2.03 -3.65 -7.34
N PHE A 102 1.28 -3.61 -6.22
CA PHE A 102 0.40 -4.70 -5.82
C PHE A 102 -0.74 -4.88 -6.83
N PHE A 103 -1.44 -3.80 -7.19
CA PHE A 103 -2.52 -3.84 -8.18
C PHE A 103 -2.04 -4.18 -9.59
N LEU A 104 -0.88 -3.65 -10.00
CA LEU A 104 -0.23 -4.05 -11.25
C LEU A 104 0.08 -5.55 -11.25
N LYS A 105 0.63 -6.09 -10.16
CA LYS A 105 0.98 -7.51 -10.08
C LYS A 105 -0.24 -8.42 -10.05
N LEU A 106 -1.33 -8.02 -9.38
CA LEU A 106 -2.62 -8.72 -9.48
C LEU A 106 -3.06 -8.84 -10.94
N ARG A 107 -3.03 -7.73 -11.69
CA ARG A 107 -3.42 -7.70 -13.11
C ARG A 107 -2.51 -8.58 -13.99
N GLU A 108 -1.20 -8.55 -13.78
CA GLU A 108 -0.25 -9.45 -14.48
C GLU A 108 -0.55 -10.93 -14.23
N LEU A 109 -0.96 -11.28 -13.01
CA LEU A 109 -1.36 -12.63 -12.61
C LEU A 109 -2.79 -12.99 -13.08
N GLY A 110 -3.45 -12.11 -13.84
CA GLY A 110 -4.80 -12.32 -14.36
C GLY A 110 -5.93 -12.06 -13.36
N TRP A 111 -5.66 -11.38 -12.23
CA TRP A 111 -6.67 -10.88 -11.31
C TRP A 111 -7.05 -9.45 -11.69
N VAL A 112 -8.22 -9.29 -12.29
CA VAL A 112 -8.73 -8.02 -12.81
C VAL A 112 -9.98 -7.64 -12.03
N ASP A 113 -9.94 -6.46 -11.41
CA ASP A 113 -11.04 -5.94 -10.60
C ASP A 113 -12.32 -5.77 -11.45
N GLY A 114 -13.45 -6.11 -10.85
CA GLY A 114 -14.75 -6.20 -11.53
C GLY A 114 -14.91 -7.38 -12.50
N GLN A 115 -13.90 -8.25 -12.69
CA GLN A 115 -14.00 -9.44 -13.56
C GLN A 115 -13.91 -10.76 -12.78
N ASN A 116 -12.81 -10.97 -12.04
CA ASN A 116 -12.58 -12.17 -11.23
C ASN A 116 -12.01 -11.89 -9.84
N VAL A 117 -11.76 -10.62 -9.52
CA VAL A 117 -11.57 -10.13 -8.16
C VAL A 117 -12.54 -8.96 -7.92
N VAL A 118 -12.97 -8.79 -6.68
CA VAL A 118 -13.69 -7.61 -6.18
C VAL A 118 -12.90 -7.06 -5.01
N ILE A 119 -12.54 -5.78 -5.09
CA ILE A 119 -11.75 -5.09 -4.07
C ILE A 119 -12.66 -4.15 -3.28
N THR A 120 -12.82 -4.42 -1.97
CA THR A 120 -13.56 -3.57 -1.03
C THR A 120 -12.57 -2.77 -0.21
N GLU A 121 -12.64 -1.43 -0.26
CA GLU A 121 -11.73 -0.56 0.48
C GLU A 121 -12.42 0.12 1.67
N VAL A 122 -11.82 0.01 2.85
CA VAL A 122 -12.26 0.72 4.07
C VAL A 122 -11.11 1.52 4.67
N HIS A 123 -11.43 2.75 5.09
CA HIS A 123 -10.45 3.76 5.49
C HIS A 123 -10.77 4.30 6.88
N ALA A 124 -9.76 4.32 7.75
CA ALA A 124 -9.86 4.95 9.07
C ALA A 124 -9.71 6.49 9.02
N ASP A 125 -9.28 7.04 7.87
CA ASP A 125 -9.10 8.48 7.62
C ASP A 125 -8.19 9.16 8.67
N GLY A 126 -7.13 8.47 9.09
CA GLY A 126 -6.19 8.90 10.14
C GLY A 126 -6.66 8.60 11.57
N ASN A 127 -7.96 8.42 11.79
CA ASN A 127 -8.50 8.07 13.11
C ASN A 127 -8.40 6.55 13.36
N LEU A 128 -7.24 6.12 13.85
CA LEU A 128 -6.92 4.70 14.08
C LEU A 128 -7.92 3.96 14.99
N GLN A 129 -8.66 4.67 15.86
CA GLN A 129 -9.70 4.07 16.72
C GLN A 129 -10.87 3.46 15.93
N ARG A 130 -11.02 3.80 14.64
CA ARG A 130 -12.01 3.18 13.74
C ARG A 130 -11.58 1.82 13.21
N LEU A 131 -10.28 1.50 13.21
CA LEU A 131 -9.75 0.28 12.59
C LEU A 131 -10.39 -1.03 13.12
N PRO A 132 -10.66 -1.22 14.42
CA PRO A 132 -11.30 -2.45 14.91
C PRO A 132 -12.69 -2.67 14.32
N ALA A 133 -13.51 -1.63 14.23
CA ALA A 133 -14.86 -1.71 13.63
C ALA A 133 -14.78 -2.00 12.13
N LEU A 134 -13.93 -1.27 11.40
CA LEU A 134 -13.74 -1.46 9.95
C LEU A 134 -13.19 -2.86 9.61
N ALA A 135 -12.34 -3.43 10.48
CA ALA A 135 -11.86 -4.80 10.34
C ALA A 135 -13.00 -5.83 10.52
N VAL A 136 -13.87 -5.63 11.51
CA VAL A 136 -15.07 -6.47 11.71
C VAL A 136 -16.03 -6.36 10.54
N ASP A 137 -16.24 -5.16 9.97
CA ASP A 137 -17.08 -4.96 8.79
C ASP A 137 -16.55 -5.72 7.56
N LEU A 138 -15.22 -5.71 7.33
CA LEU A 138 -14.60 -6.53 6.28
C LEU A 138 -14.85 -8.02 6.49
N VAL A 139 -14.64 -8.53 7.70
CA VAL A 139 -14.90 -9.94 8.06
C VAL A 139 -16.37 -10.30 7.78
N ASN A 140 -17.30 -9.48 8.24
CA ASN A 140 -18.75 -9.67 8.05
C ASN A 140 -19.17 -9.57 6.57
N SER A 141 -18.46 -8.80 5.75
CA SER A 141 -18.68 -8.72 4.31
C SER A 141 -18.23 -9.97 3.53
N GLY A 142 -17.60 -10.95 4.22
CA GLY A 142 -17.19 -12.22 3.63
C GLY A 142 -16.08 -12.06 2.60
N VAL A 143 -15.00 -11.36 2.94
CA VAL A 143 -13.78 -11.32 2.13
C VAL A 143 -12.98 -12.63 2.26
N ASP A 144 -12.29 -13.01 1.21
CA ASP A 144 -11.40 -14.17 1.17
C ASP A 144 -10.01 -13.88 1.75
N ILE A 145 -9.60 -12.61 1.73
CA ILE A 145 -8.30 -12.12 2.20
C ILE A 145 -8.41 -10.65 2.62
N ILE A 146 -7.70 -10.27 3.68
CA ILE A 146 -7.55 -8.88 4.13
C ILE A 146 -6.14 -8.40 3.81
N VAL A 147 -6.02 -7.24 3.17
CA VAL A 147 -4.75 -6.54 2.96
C VAL A 147 -4.73 -5.31 3.86
N ALA A 148 -3.86 -5.31 4.86
CA ALA A 148 -3.77 -4.26 5.87
C ALA A 148 -2.63 -3.29 5.52
N TRP A 149 -2.97 -2.06 5.11
CA TRP A 149 -2.00 -1.08 4.61
C TRP A 149 -1.99 0.22 5.43
N GLY A 150 -0.83 0.88 5.48
CA GLY A 150 -0.60 2.03 6.35
C GLY A 150 0.03 1.67 7.71
N GLY A 151 0.84 0.60 7.76
CA GLY A 151 1.68 0.25 8.90
C GLY A 151 1.10 -0.83 9.81
N THR A 152 1.61 -0.90 11.04
CA THR A 152 1.23 -1.95 12.01
C THR A 152 -0.23 -1.88 12.48
N PRO A 153 -0.85 -0.72 12.79
CA PRO A 153 -2.17 -0.68 13.45
C PRO A 153 -3.32 -1.34 12.65
N PRO A 154 -3.46 -1.16 11.32
CA PRO A 154 -4.44 -1.90 10.53
C PRO A 154 -4.31 -3.42 10.64
N THR A 155 -3.07 -3.91 10.70
CA THR A 155 -2.79 -5.36 10.80
C THR A 155 -3.16 -5.91 12.18
N LEU A 156 -2.93 -5.13 13.25
CA LEU A 156 -3.37 -5.48 14.60
C LEU A 156 -4.90 -5.59 14.68
N ALA A 157 -5.62 -4.61 14.13
CA ALA A 157 -7.08 -4.62 14.10
C ALA A 157 -7.64 -5.80 13.30
N ALA A 158 -7.08 -6.09 12.12
CA ALA A 158 -7.45 -7.28 11.34
C ALA A 158 -7.19 -8.59 12.11
N LYS A 159 -6.04 -8.72 12.76
CA LYS A 159 -5.68 -9.91 13.57
C LYS A 159 -6.62 -10.11 14.77
N GLN A 160 -7.12 -9.02 15.36
CA GLN A 160 -8.12 -9.08 16.43
C GLN A 160 -9.51 -9.47 15.91
N ALA A 161 -9.87 -9.05 14.69
CA ALA A 161 -11.17 -9.34 14.10
C ALA A 161 -11.29 -10.77 13.53
N THR A 162 -10.18 -11.42 13.11
CA THR A 162 -10.23 -12.78 12.56
C THR A 162 -8.93 -13.56 12.72
N TYR A 163 -9.08 -14.85 13.04
CA TYR A 163 -8.03 -15.86 13.12
C TYR A 163 -8.07 -16.87 11.95
N THR A 164 -9.01 -16.73 11.01
CA THR A 164 -9.22 -17.68 9.90
C THR A 164 -8.99 -17.08 8.52
N ILE A 165 -9.39 -15.82 8.29
CA ILE A 165 -9.18 -15.14 7.01
C ILE A 165 -7.69 -14.76 6.91
N PRO A 166 -6.98 -15.08 5.82
CA PRO A 166 -5.60 -14.64 5.63
C PRO A 166 -5.48 -13.11 5.66
N ILE A 167 -4.48 -12.62 6.39
CA ILE A 167 -4.16 -11.19 6.53
C ILE A 167 -2.76 -10.98 5.97
N VAL A 168 -2.64 -10.10 4.96
CA VAL A 168 -1.37 -9.69 4.36
C VAL A 168 -1.09 -8.24 4.71
N PHE A 169 0.06 -7.97 5.34
CA PHE A 169 0.57 -6.61 5.54
C PHE A 169 1.65 -6.29 4.49
N PRO A 170 1.42 -5.38 3.52
CA PRO A 170 2.46 -5.04 2.54
C PRO A 170 3.57 -4.14 3.13
N SER A 171 3.39 -3.63 4.35
CA SER A 171 4.41 -2.91 5.13
C SER A 171 4.00 -2.85 6.60
N ALA A 172 4.75 -3.51 7.49
CA ALA A 172 4.67 -3.30 8.94
C ALA A 172 6.07 -3.12 9.54
N GLY A 173 6.22 -2.16 10.44
CA GLY A 173 7.44 -1.98 11.22
C GLY A 173 7.40 -2.87 12.46
N GLU A 174 8.45 -3.66 12.67
CA GLU A 174 8.65 -4.52 13.85
C GLU A 174 7.49 -5.52 14.10
N PRO A 175 7.15 -6.39 13.12
CA PRO A 175 5.98 -7.27 13.22
C PRO A 175 6.14 -8.41 14.23
N VAL A 176 7.36 -8.78 14.63
CA VAL A 176 7.57 -9.80 15.68
C VAL A 176 7.37 -9.17 17.05
N GLU A 177 8.01 -8.03 17.26
CA GLU A 177 8.04 -7.26 18.50
C GLU A 177 6.65 -6.72 18.87
N LYS A 178 5.86 -6.34 17.86
CA LYS A 178 4.46 -5.91 18.01
C LYS A 178 3.47 -7.09 17.97
N GLY A 179 3.96 -8.33 18.02
CA GLY A 179 3.14 -9.53 18.12
C GLY A 179 2.20 -9.79 16.94
N LEU A 180 2.47 -9.25 15.75
CA LEU A 180 1.73 -9.60 14.53
C LEU A 180 2.01 -11.06 14.14
N VAL A 181 3.27 -11.46 14.19
CA VAL A 181 3.77 -12.78 13.76
C VAL A 181 4.72 -13.37 14.82
N ALA A 182 4.77 -14.70 14.93
CA ALA A 182 5.64 -15.38 15.90
C ALA A 182 7.14 -15.26 15.53
N SER A 183 7.45 -15.26 14.24
CA SER A 183 8.78 -14.98 13.69
C SER A 183 8.67 -14.57 12.22
N LEU A 184 9.73 -13.99 11.65
CA LEU A 184 9.76 -13.60 10.24
C LEU A 184 9.74 -14.80 9.27
N ALA A 185 10.37 -15.91 9.64
CA ALA A 185 10.42 -17.13 8.82
C ALA A 185 9.15 -17.99 8.98
N HIS A 186 8.56 -18.00 10.17
CA HIS A 186 7.37 -18.80 10.50
C HIS A 186 6.37 -17.92 11.26
N PRO A 187 5.36 -17.35 10.56
CA PRO A 187 4.46 -16.38 11.19
C PRO A 187 3.53 -16.94 12.27
N GLY A 188 3.26 -18.25 12.25
CA GLY A 188 2.52 -18.94 13.32
C GLY A 188 1.01 -18.73 13.34
N GLY A 189 0.40 -18.16 12.30
CA GLY A 189 -1.04 -17.93 12.21
C GLY A 189 -1.48 -17.47 10.81
N ASN A 190 -2.66 -16.86 10.73
CA ASN A 190 -3.24 -16.32 9.49
C ASN A 190 -2.62 -15.00 8.99
N VAL A 191 -1.63 -14.45 9.69
CA VAL A 191 -1.00 -13.15 9.39
C VAL A 191 0.37 -13.35 8.74
N THR A 192 0.62 -12.68 7.61
CA THR A 192 1.92 -12.67 6.92
C THR A 192 2.15 -11.33 6.21
N GLY A 193 3.35 -11.06 5.71
CA GLY A 193 3.63 -9.79 5.03
C GLY A 193 5.08 -9.41 4.91
N ILE A 194 5.32 -8.13 4.59
CA ILE A 194 6.65 -7.53 4.42
C ILE A 194 7.00 -6.70 5.66
N ALA A 195 8.07 -7.11 6.33
CA ALA A 195 8.61 -6.39 7.48
C ALA A 195 9.53 -5.26 7.02
N ASN A 196 9.25 -4.03 7.44
CA ASN A 196 10.08 -2.85 7.15
C ASN A 196 10.85 -2.42 8.41
N TYR A 197 12.07 -2.94 8.53
CA TYR A 197 13.05 -2.56 9.56
C TYR A 197 13.94 -1.41 9.09
N THR A 198 13.35 -0.26 8.72
CA THR A 198 14.10 0.98 8.49
C THR A 198 14.44 1.63 9.82
N GLY A 199 15.41 1.05 10.54
CA GLY A 199 15.85 1.54 11.84
C GLY A 199 16.67 2.83 11.74
N TYR A 200 16.40 3.78 12.62
CA TYR A 200 17.16 5.03 12.72
C TYR A 200 18.66 4.80 12.98
N GLY A 201 19.04 3.69 13.62
CA GLY A 201 20.44 3.31 13.85
C GLY A 201 21.29 3.34 12.58
N LYS A 202 20.85 2.68 11.49
CA LYS A 202 21.66 2.69 10.24
C LYS A 202 21.69 4.05 9.56
N GLN A 203 20.64 4.87 9.70
CA GLN A 203 20.64 6.25 9.21
C GLN A 203 21.67 7.10 9.96
N PHE A 204 21.77 6.91 11.28
CA PHE A 204 22.76 7.59 12.13
C PHE A 204 24.19 7.07 11.94
N GLU A 205 24.40 5.78 11.68
CA GLU A 205 25.70 5.24 11.27
C GLU A 205 26.17 5.89 9.96
N VAL A 206 25.33 5.90 8.92
CA VAL A 206 25.68 6.53 7.62
C VAL A 206 25.91 8.04 7.78
N LEU A 207 25.15 8.71 8.65
CA LEU A 207 25.39 10.10 9.01
C LEU A 207 26.76 10.30 9.69
N LYS A 208 27.16 9.38 10.58
CA LYS A 208 28.50 9.37 11.20
C LYS A 208 29.62 9.02 10.23
N GLU A 209 29.38 8.16 9.25
CA GLU A 209 30.33 7.86 8.17
C GLU A 209 30.56 9.12 7.29
N ALA A 210 29.49 9.86 6.97
CA ALA A 210 29.56 11.08 6.16
C ALA A 210 30.08 12.32 6.90
N VAL A 211 29.71 12.49 8.18
CA VAL A 211 30.07 13.64 9.03
C VAL A 211 30.55 13.14 10.40
N PRO A 212 31.81 12.67 10.54
CA PRO A 212 32.27 12.00 11.77
C PRO A 212 32.14 12.81 13.07
N GLN A 213 32.25 14.14 12.95
CA GLN A 213 32.20 15.07 14.09
C GLN A 213 30.77 15.44 14.54
N VAL A 214 29.73 15.00 13.83
CA VAL A 214 28.34 15.33 14.18
C VAL A 214 27.98 14.77 15.57
N THR A 215 27.44 15.61 16.44
CA THR A 215 27.03 15.24 17.81
C THR A 215 25.56 15.57 18.10
N ARG A 216 24.94 16.38 17.23
CA ARG A 216 23.55 16.82 17.32
C ARG A 216 22.87 16.66 15.96
N VAL A 217 21.64 16.18 15.97
CA VAL A 217 20.81 15.99 14.76
C VAL A 217 19.47 16.64 14.98
N ALA A 218 19.03 17.50 14.05
CA ALA A 218 17.67 18.01 14.06
C ALA A 218 16.74 17.00 13.35
N TYR A 219 15.68 16.59 14.04
CA TYR A 219 14.66 15.71 13.50
C TYR A 219 13.36 16.50 13.30
N LEU A 220 13.10 16.89 12.06
CA LEU A 220 11.89 17.61 11.68
C LEU A 220 10.76 16.59 11.52
N HIS A 221 9.66 16.80 12.22
CA HIS A 221 8.50 15.93 12.15
C HIS A 221 7.21 16.74 12.19
N ASN A 222 6.18 16.27 11.49
CA ASN A 222 4.84 16.83 11.64
C ASN A 222 4.13 16.11 12.80
N PRO A 223 3.69 16.82 13.87
CA PRO A 223 3.02 16.21 15.02
C PRO A 223 1.73 15.45 14.70
N THR A 224 1.07 15.72 13.56
CA THR A 224 -0.18 15.05 13.16
C THR A 224 0.01 13.99 12.07
N ALA A 225 1.21 13.82 11.51
CA ALA A 225 1.46 12.95 10.35
C ALA A 225 1.13 11.46 10.56
N PHE A 226 1.04 10.99 11.81
CA PHE A 226 0.80 9.59 12.13
C PHE A 226 -0.66 9.28 12.55
N GLY A 227 -1.54 10.27 12.59
CA GLY A 227 -2.95 10.13 13.02
C GLY A 227 -3.16 9.78 14.51
N SER A 228 -2.12 9.30 15.20
CA SER A 228 -2.09 8.99 16.63
C SER A 228 -0.85 9.60 17.30
N PRO A 229 -1.03 10.41 18.36
CA PRO A 229 0.10 10.92 19.18
C PRO A 229 0.93 9.79 19.81
N GLU A 230 0.29 8.67 20.19
CA GLU A 230 0.95 7.52 20.81
C GLU A 230 1.95 6.87 19.84
N TYR A 231 1.58 6.74 18.56
CA TYR A 231 2.44 6.18 17.53
C TYR A 231 3.64 7.08 17.24
N LEU A 232 3.42 8.40 17.15
CA LEU A 232 4.49 9.38 17.02
C LEU A 232 5.46 9.28 18.21
N GLN A 233 4.95 9.24 19.44
CA GLN A 233 5.78 9.19 20.64
C GLN A 233 6.60 7.90 20.75
N ALA A 234 6.03 6.76 20.35
CA ALA A 234 6.79 5.51 20.24
C ALA A 234 7.92 5.60 19.18
N SER A 235 7.65 6.20 18.02
CA SER A 235 8.65 6.40 16.96
C SER A 235 9.81 7.30 17.43
N LEU A 236 9.49 8.40 18.13
CA LEU A 236 10.47 9.32 18.70
C LEU A 236 11.30 8.68 19.83
N ALA A 237 10.71 7.84 20.67
CA ALA A 237 11.44 7.09 21.69
C ALA A 237 12.45 6.10 21.09
N THR A 238 12.10 5.43 19.98
CA THR A 238 13.04 4.57 19.23
C THR A 238 14.15 5.40 18.58
N LEU A 239 13.82 6.54 17.96
CA LEU A 239 14.78 7.49 17.39
C LEU A 239 15.83 7.94 18.41
N GLU A 240 15.40 8.44 19.58
CA GLU A 240 16.30 8.91 20.65
C GLU A 240 17.15 7.78 21.25
N THR A 241 16.61 6.57 21.32
CA THR A 241 17.34 5.41 21.85
C THR A 241 18.44 4.96 20.88
N GLN A 242 18.15 4.93 19.58
CA GLN A 242 19.13 4.62 18.54
C GLN A 242 20.20 5.72 18.42
N ALA A 243 19.83 7.00 18.53
CA ALA A 243 20.76 8.13 18.51
C ALA A 243 21.76 8.08 19.68
N ARG A 244 21.27 7.83 20.91
CA ARG A 244 22.12 7.71 22.10
C ARG A 244 23.13 6.59 22.00
N GLY A 245 22.78 5.48 21.33
CA GLY A 245 23.69 4.37 21.05
C GLY A 245 24.91 4.74 20.19
N LEU A 246 24.84 5.86 19.46
CA LEU A 246 25.89 6.39 18.59
C LEU A 246 26.43 7.75 19.07
N HIS A 247 26.18 8.10 20.34
CA HIS A 247 26.56 9.37 20.97
C HIS A 247 26.00 10.62 20.26
N LEU A 248 24.81 10.50 19.66
CA LEU A 248 24.08 11.61 19.05
C LEU A 248 22.97 12.10 19.98
N THR A 249 22.83 13.43 20.08
CA THR A 249 21.66 14.08 20.69
C THR A 249 20.66 14.45 19.60
N VAL A 250 19.41 13.99 19.73
CA VAL A 250 18.33 14.39 18.82
C VAL A 250 17.67 15.66 19.37
N GLN A 251 17.53 16.67 18.52
CA GLN A 251 16.66 17.81 18.75
C GLN A 251 15.41 17.62 17.90
N GLN A 252 14.28 17.32 18.53
CA GLN A 252 12.99 17.26 17.85
C GLN A 252 12.57 18.67 17.44
N VAL A 253 12.11 18.83 16.20
CA VAL A 253 11.57 20.09 15.68
C VAL A 253 10.18 19.82 15.08
N PRO A 254 9.09 20.20 15.76
CA PRO A 254 7.76 20.08 15.20
C PRO A 254 7.57 21.07 14.04
N VAL A 255 7.06 20.59 12.91
CA VAL A 255 6.80 21.35 11.69
C VAL A 255 5.38 21.03 11.22
N HIS A 256 4.48 22.00 11.30
CA HIS A 256 3.07 21.86 10.96
C HIS A 256 2.77 22.18 9.49
N ALA A 257 3.56 23.06 8.86
CA ALA A 257 3.37 23.50 7.49
C ALA A 257 4.71 23.60 6.71
N PRO A 258 4.71 23.49 5.36
CA PRO A 258 5.93 23.56 4.57
C PRO A 258 6.73 24.87 4.71
N ASP A 259 6.07 26.01 4.93
CA ASP A 259 6.71 27.32 5.11
C ASP A 259 7.42 27.49 6.47
N GLU A 260 7.17 26.57 7.41
CA GLU A 260 7.91 26.51 8.66
C GLU A 260 9.28 25.82 8.49
N ILE A 261 9.47 25.00 7.45
CA ILE A 261 10.72 24.25 7.20
C ILE A 261 11.89 25.23 7.06
N ASP A 262 11.75 26.25 6.20
CA ASP A 262 12.83 27.23 5.93
C ASP A 262 13.24 27.98 7.20
N ARG A 263 12.32 28.18 8.15
CA ARG A 263 12.59 28.84 9.45
C ARG A 263 13.42 27.97 10.41
N VAL A 264 13.54 26.67 10.17
CA VAL A 264 14.38 25.75 10.96
C VAL A 264 15.87 25.89 10.60
N PHE A 265 16.18 26.40 9.40
CA PHE A 265 17.54 26.55 8.87
C PHE A 265 18.07 27.99 8.89
N ALA A 266 17.28 28.96 9.37
CA ALA A 266 17.55 30.39 9.34
C ALA A 266 18.34 30.92 10.55
#